data_AF-A0A1S3QKU3-F1
#
_entry.id   AF-A0A1S3QKU3-F1
#
_cell.length_a   1.000
_cell.length_b   1.000
_cell.length_c   1.000
_cell.angle_alpha   90.00
_cell.angle_beta   90.00
_cell.angle_gamma   90.00
#
_symmetry.space_group_name_H-M   'P 1'
#
loop_
_entity.id
_entity.type
_entity.pdbx_description
1 polymer ?
#
loop_
_entity_poly.entity_id
_entity_poly.type
_entity_poly.pdbx_seq_one_letter_code
_entity_poly.pdbx_strand_id
1 'polypeptide(L)'
;MILLLQIYHEEDLAYQDLVTVATTFYQYLLQPFRDMRELAGLYKMEILKSLDEEELGPKRIAALEREAEEWRRRGEDAVSSIQDITVSYFIETSKALGGMLRVMEEDKRGFGQASWASAAPRLEKLRFLLAKETLQHMRAAEMCLHRKKHTIREKMGGLSGQDQRGPETVDNLELQYYEAQLELYDAKFEILKNEELLLVAQIDTLRRQIKELKEEVVYYDVCEDPEELQSLSQTAAPLDPTHSPVNHLGRRLQQLEAKRGNICARRAYLRNKKVPWGWCVC
;
A
#
# COMPACT_ATOMS: atom_id res chain seq x y z
N MET A 1 -30.22 15.57 -6.59
CA MET A 1 -28.78 15.83 -6.88
C MET A 1 -28.16 16.74 -5.82
N ILE A 2 -28.62 17.98 -5.63
CA ILE A 2 -28.04 18.92 -4.64
C ILE A 2 -27.99 18.32 -3.22
N LEU A 3 -29.11 17.80 -2.71
CA LEU A 3 -29.16 17.13 -1.40
C LEU A 3 -28.18 15.95 -1.28
N LEU A 4 -28.02 15.17 -2.35
CA LEU A 4 -27.11 14.03 -2.36
C LEU A 4 -25.65 14.47 -2.26
N LEU A 5 -25.27 15.55 -2.95
CA LEU A 5 -23.92 16.11 -2.86
C LEU A 5 -23.63 16.68 -1.46
N GLN A 6 -24.63 17.22 -0.77
CA GLN A 6 -24.49 17.64 0.63
C GLN A 6 -24.25 16.44 1.55
N ILE A 7 -25.05 15.37 1.43
CA ILE A 7 -24.86 14.14 2.19
C ILE A 7 -23.46 13.56 1.95
N TYR A 8 -23.00 13.52 0.71
CA TYR A 8 -21.66 13.06 0.37
C TYR A 8 -20.55 13.92 0.98
N HIS A 9 -20.76 15.23 1.07
CA HIS A 9 -19.83 16.13 1.74
C HIS A 9 -19.77 15.87 3.25
N GLU A 10 -20.92 15.70 3.89
CA GLU A 10 -21.01 15.34 5.31
C GLU A 10 -20.37 13.97 5.59
N GLU A 11 -20.58 12.98 4.71
CA GLU A 11 -19.95 11.66 4.79
C GLU A 11 -18.41 11.77 4.67
N ASP A 12 -17.91 12.62 3.77
CA ASP A 12 -16.46 12.88 3.63
C ASP A 12 -15.87 13.52 4.89
N LEU A 13 -16.60 14.42 5.56
CA LEU A 13 -16.18 15.02 6.83
C LEU A 13 -16.18 13.98 7.96
N ALA A 14 -17.25 13.19 8.07
CA ALA A 14 -17.34 12.12 9.07
C ALA A 14 -16.22 11.08 8.89
N TYR A 15 -15.86 10.75 7.65
CA TYR A 15 -14.71 9.87 7.36
C TYR A 15 -13.38 10.50 7.78
N GLN A 16 -13.18 11.81 7.58
CA GLN A 16 -11.97 12.50 8.04
C GLN A 16 -11.84 12.50 9.56
N ASP A 17 -12.95 12.71 10.27
CA ASP A 17 -12.99 12.62 11.73
C ASP A 17 -12.69 11.20 12.20
N LEU A 18 -13.29 10.18 11.57
CA LEU A 18 -13.00 8.78 11.84
C LEU A 18 -11.50 8.48 11.67
N VAL A 19 -10.88 8.90 10.57
CA VAL A 19 -9.45 8.67 10.32
C VAL A 19 -8.59 9.40 11.36
N THR A 20 -8.98 10.61 11.76
CA THR A 20 -8.28 11.38 12.79
C THR A 20 -8.30 10.65 14.13
N VAL A 21 -9.48 10.22 14.58
CA VAL A 21 -9.66 9.51 15.85
C VAL A 21 -9.03 8.11 15.80
N ALA A 22 -9.16 7.39 14.69
CA ALA A 22 -8.50 6.10 14.51
C ALA A 22 -6.98 6.27 14.57
N THR A 23 -6.43 7.27 13.88
CA THR A 23 -4.98 7.53 13.90
C THR A 23 -4.47 7.78 15.31
N THR A 24 -5.14 8.64 16.09
CA THR A 24 -4.72 8.92 17.47
C THR A 24 -4.86 7.66 18.34
N PHE A 25 -5.99 6.95 18.26
CA PHE A 25 -6.22 5.70 18.98
C PHE A 25 -5.13 4.65 18.70
N TYR A 26 -4.84 4.38 17.44
CA TYR A 26 -3.82 3.40 17.05
C TYR A 26 -2.40 3.87 17.40
N GLN A 27 -2.11 5.18 17.37
CA GLN A 27 -0.84 5.70 17.90
C GLN A 27 -0.69 5.42 19.39
N TYR A 28 -1.74 5.60 20.19
CA TYR A 28 -1.74 5.23 21.61
C TYR A 28 -1.53 3.74 21.82
N LEU A 29 -2.20 2.87 21.05
CA LEU A 29 -2.01 1.42 21.13
C LEU A 29 -0.58 0.99 20.74
N LEU A 30 0.03 1.68 19.78
CA LEU A 30 1.38 1.36 19.31
C LEU A 30 2.47 1.76 20.31
N GLN A 31 2.22 2.77 21.15
CA GLN A 31 3.25 3.39 21.98
C GLN A 31 3.98 2.40 22.91
N PRO A 32 3.30 1.55 23.70
CA PRO A 32 3.99 0.64 24.62
C PRO A 32 4.94 -0.34 23.90
N PHE A 33 4.59 -0.75 22.69
CA PHE A 33 5.43 -1.66 21.90
C PHE A 33 6.59 -0.92 21.22
N ARG A 34 6.40 0.34 20.84
CA ARG A 34 7.51 1.18 20.34
C ARG A 34 8.54 1.39 21.45
N ASP A 35 8.08 1.71 22.65
CA ASP A 35 8.91 1.89 23.84
C ASP A 35 9.64 0.58 24.17
N MET A 36 8.93 -0.55 24.19
CA MET A 36 9.52 -1.86 24.46
C MET A 36 10.59 -2.25 23.43
N ARG A 37 10.34 -1.97 22.14
CA ARG A 37 11.32 -2.22 21.07
C ARG A 37 12.58 -1.38 21.25
N GLU A 38 12.45 -0.12 21.61
CA GLU A 38 13.57 0.77 21.86
C GLU A 38 14.35 0.34 23.11
N LEU A 39 13.65 0.08 24.20
CA LEU A 39 14.21 -0.40 25.46
C LEU A 39 15.00 -1.70 25.27
N ALA A 40 14.43 -2.67 24.55
CA ALA A 40 15.09 -3.92 24.21
C ALA A 40 16.39 -3.70 23.41
N GLY A 41 16.38 -2.74 22.47
CA GLY A 41 17.56 -2.36 21.70
C GLY A 41 18.66 -1.76 22.57
N LEU A 42 18.30 -0.86 23.50
CA LEU A 42 19.24 -0.21 24.42
C LEU A 42 19.90 -1.22 25.37
N TYR A 43 19.12 -2.04 26.07
CA TYR A 43 19.67 -3.04 27.00
C TYR A 43 20.52 -4.07 26.28
N LYS A 44 20.07 -4.56 25.12
CA LYS A 44 20.89 -5.49 24.34
C LYS A 44 22.22 -4.87 23.93
N MET A 45 22.21 -3.60 23.51
CA MET A 45 23.44 -2.88 23.13
C MET A 45 24.38 -2.70 24.33
N GLU A 46 23.85 -2.34 25.50
CA GLU A 46 24.63 -2.21 26.73
C GLU A 46 25.27 -3.53 27.15
N ILE A 47 24.51 -4.63 27.11
CA ILE A 47 25.03 -5.96 27.41
C ILE A 47 26.16 -6.36 26.45
N LEU A 48 25.99 -6.11 25.14
CA LEU A 48 27.03 -6.40 24.15
C LEU A 48 28.31 -5.59 24.41
N LYS A 49 28.20 -4.32 24.81
CA LYS A 49 29.36 -3.53 25.20
C LYS A 49 30.07 -4.11 26.41
N SER A 50 29.35 -4.49 27.46
CA SER A 50 29.96 -5.14 28.63
C SER A 50 30.65 -6.45 28.26
N LEU A 51 30.09 -7.23 27.33
CA LEU A 51 30.73 -8.46 26.83
C LEU A 51 32.02 -8.19 26.04
N ASP A 52 32.10 -7.07 25.32
CA ASP A 52 33.25 -6.70 24.50
C ASP A 52 34.35 -5.98 25.30
N GLU A 53 33.99 -5.15 26.28
CA GLU A 53 34.90 -4.22 26.95
C GLU A 53 35.38 -4.69 28.35
N GLU A 54 34.62 -5.56 29.03
CA GLU A 54 34.93 -5.97 30.41
C GLU A 54 35.60 -7.35 30.47
N GLU A 55 36.60 -7.52 31.35
CA GLU A 55 37.19 -8.83 31.65
C GLU A 55 36.26 -9.64 32.57
N LEU A 56 35.31 -10.36 31.96
CA LEU A 56 34.26 -11.08 32.67
C LEU A 56 34.59 -12.57 32.84
N GLY A 57 34.20 -13.12 33.99
CA GLY A 57 34.26 -14.57 34.23
C GLY A 57 33.22 -15.34 33.40
N PRO A 58 33.45 -16.63 33.11
CA PRO A 58 32.61 -17.42 32.20
C PRO A 58 31.14 -17.54 32.64
N LYS A 59 30.89 -17.57 33.96
CA LYS A 59 29.52 -17.58 34.50
C LYS A 59 28.76 -16.28 34.23
N ARG A 60 29.47 -15.13 34.24
CA ARG A 60 28.86 -13.82 34.00
C ARG A 60 28.61 -13.61 32.51
N ILE A 61 29.54 -14.03 31.64
CA ILE A 61 29.36 -14.05 30.18
C ILE A 61 28.08 -14.83 29.82
N ALA A 62 27.97 -16.08 30.27
CA ALA A 62 26.79 -16.91 29.99
C ALA A 62 25.48 -16.34 30.57
N ALA A 63 25.54 -15.54 31.64
CA ALA A 63 24.37 -14.86 32.18
C ALA A 63 23.96 -13.67 31.30
N LEU A 64 24.92 -12.85 30.87
CA LEU A 64 24.71 -11.71 29.97
C LEU A 64 24.23 -12.16 28.59
N GLU A 65 24.77 -13.24 28.03
CA GLU A 65 24.30 -13.80 26.76
C GLU A 65 22.83 -14.21 26.83
N ARG A 66 22.41 -14.86 27.94
CA ARG A 66 20.98 -15.18 28.16
C ARG A 66 20.13 -13.93 28.28
N GLU A 67 20.60 -12.92 29.00
CA GLU A 67 19.87 -11.66 29.15
C GLU A 67 19.73 -10.93 27.80
N ALA A 68 20.78 -10.87 26.99
CA ALA A 68 20.75 -10.29 25.65
C ALA A 68 19.74 -11.02 24.73
N GLU A 69 19.67 -12.35 24.85
CA GLU A 69 18.72 -13.18 24.13
C GLU A 69 17.26 -12.94 24.59
N GLU A 70 17.04 -12.77 25.89
CA GLU A 70 15.73 -12.39 26.44
C GLU A 70 15.27 -11.02 25.93
N TRP A 71 16.16 -10.01 25.96
CA TRP A 71 15.87 -8.69 25.40
C TRP A 71 15.62 -8.74 23.89
N ARG A 72 16.38 -9.55 23.14
CA ARG A 72 16.14 -9.79 21.71
C ARG A 72 14.71 -10.28 21.47
N ARG A 73 14.26 -11.31 22.20
CA ARG A 73 12.90 -11.86 22.06
C ARG A 73 11.83 -10.83 22.39
N ARG A 74 11.97 -10.08 23.49
CA ARG A 74 11.03 -9.01 23.83
C ARG A 74 10.94 -7.93 22.75
N GLY A 75 12.07 -7.58 22.13
CA GLY A 75 12.10 -6.66 21.00
C GLY A 75 11.38 -7.20 19.77
N GLU A 76 11.57 -8.48 19.45
CA GLU A 76 10.89 -9.16 18.33
C GLU A 76 9.38 -9.30 18.55
N ASP A 77 8.95 -9.61 19.77
CA ASP A 77 7.53 -9.67 20.15
C ASP A 77 6.86 -8.28 20.08
N ALA A 78 7.61 -7.23 20.46
CA ALA A 78 7.13 -5.86 20.33
C ALA A 78 6.99 -5.45 18.85
N VAL A 79 7.96 -5.77 17.99
CA VAL A 79 7.87 -5.55 16.53
C VAL A 79 6.68 -6.29 15.94
N SER A 80 6.47 -7.53 16.34
CA SER A 80 5.34 -8.37 15.95
C SER A 80 4.00 -7.68 16.28
N SER A 81 3.86 -7.21 17.52
CA SER A 81 2.66 -6.51 17.98
C SER A 81 2.42 -5.20 17.23
N ILE A 82 3.48 -4.43 16.94
CA ILE A 82 3.40 -3.21 16.12
C ILE A 82 2.82 -3.52 14.72
N GLN A 83 3.30 -4.59 14.08
CA GLN A 83 2.82 -5.00 12.76
C GLN A 83 1.33 -5.38 12.80
N ASP A 84 0.91 -6.18 13.79
CA ASP A 84 -0.47 -6.65 13.91
C ASP A 84 -1.46 -5.51 14.19
N ILE A 85 -1.07 -4.54 15.03
CA ILE A 85 -1.84 -3.33 15.30
C ILE A 85 -1.93 -2.46 14.04
N THR A 86 -0.84 -2.36 13.27
CA THR A 86 -0.82 -1.59 12.01
C THR A 86 -1.75 -2.20 10.97
N VAL A 87 -1.79 -3.54 10.85
CA VAL A 87 -2.77 -4.23 9.99
C VAL A 87 -4.20 -3.88 10.41
N SER A 88 -4.48 -3.92 11.71
CA SER A 88 -5.81 -3.62 12.26
C SER A 88 -6.27 -2.20 11.93
N TYR A 89 -5.37 -1.20 12.02
CA TYR A 89 -5.66 0.17 11.58
C TYR A 89 -6.14 0.21 10.13
N PHE A 90 -5.37 -0.41 9.22
CA PHE A 90 -5.69 -0.36 7.80
C PHE A 90 -6.93 -1.18 7.43
N ILE A 91 -7.26 -2.24 8.20
CA ILE A 91 -8.52 -2.97 8.04
C ILE A 91 -9.70 -2.02 8.29
N GLU A 92 -9.69 -1.28 9.39
CA GLU A 92 -10.82 -0.40 9.75
C GLU A 92 -10.99 0.77 8.77
N THR A 93 -9.90 1.45 8.40
CA THR A 93 -9.96 2.59 7.48
C THR A 93 -10.34 2.16 6.06
N SER A 94 -9.79 1.05 5.55
CA SER A 94 -10.14 0.52 4.23
C SER A 94 -11.58 0.01 4.18
N LYS A 95 -12.09 -0.57 5.27
CA LYS A 95 -13.50 -1.01 5.38
C LYS A 95 -14.46 0.16 5.32
N ALA A 96 -14.17 1.27 6.00
CA ALA A 96 -14.97 2.49 5.94
C ALA A 96 -15.01 3.07 4.52
N LEU A 97 -13.86 3.21 3.86
CA LEU A 97 -13.78 3.64 2.45
C LEU A 97 -14.54 2.70 1.50
N GLY A 98 -14.43 1.40 1.72
CA GLY A 98 -15.15 0.38 0.94
C GLY A 98 -16.66 0.52 1.08
N GLY A 99 -17.15 0.85 2.28
CA GLY A 99 -18.55 1.16 2.54
C GLY A 99 -19.04 2.36 1.74
N MET A 100 -18.34 3.50 1.84
CA MET A 100 -18.67 4.73 1.10
C MET A 100 -18.68 4.50 -0.41
N LEU A 101 -17.65 3.80 -0.92
CA LEU A 101 -17.54 3.51 -2.35
C LEU A 101 -18.71 2.64 -2.84
N ARG A 102 -19.10 1.61 -2.06
CA ARG A 102 -20.20 0.72 -2.43
C ARG A 102 -21.53 1.47 -2.53
N VAL A 103 -21.85 2.31 -1.56
CA VAL A 103 -23.08 3.14 -1.57
C VAL A 103 -23.08 4.03 -2.82
N MET A 104 -21.96 4.68 -3.11
CA MET A 104 -21.87 5.59 -4.25
C MET A 104 -21.92 4.86 -5.62
N GLU A 105 -21.40 3.63 -5.71
CA GLU A 105 -21.55 2.75 -6.87
C GLU A 105 -23.02 2.34 -7.10
N GLU A 106 -23.77 2.10 -6.03
CA GLU A 106 -25.20 1.79 -6.08
C GLU A 106 -26.00 3.02 -6.53
N ASP A 107 -25.75 4.19 -5.92
CA ASP A 107 -26.38 5.45 -6.29
C ASP A 107 -26.18 5.77 -7.78
N LYS A 108 -24.96 5.59 -8.30
CA LYS A 108 -24.64 5.82 -9.71
C LYS A 108 -25.59 5.08 -10.66
N ARG A 109 -26.06 3.88 -10.31
CA ARG A 109 -26.98 3.09 -11.15
C ARG A 109 -28.36 3.73 -11.26
N GLY A 110 -28.75 4.55 -10.28
CA GLY A 110 -30.02 5.27 -10.26
C GLY A 110 -30.03 6.61 -11.00
N PHE A 111 -28.87 7.12 -11.45
CA PHE A 111 -28.76 8.41 -12.12
C PHE A 111 -28.31 8.29 -13.58
N GLY A 112 -28.84 9.16 -14.44
CA GLY A 112 -28.33 9.35 -15.80
C GLY A 112 -26.95 10.01 -15.82
N GLN A 113 -26.21 9.83 -16.91
CA GLN A 113 -24.82 10.31 -17.05
C GLN A 113 -24.68 11.82 -16.79
N ALA A 114 -25.58 12.65 -17.33
CA ALA A 114 -25.54 14.10 -17.15
C ALA A 114 -25.77 14.52 -15.69
N SER A 115 -26.72 13.87 -15.01
CA SER A 115 -26.99 14.14 -13.59
C SER A 115 -25.84 13.66 -12.70
N TRP A 116 -25.21 12.52 -13.02
CA TRP A 116 -24.09 11.97 -12.25
C TRP A 116 -22.77 12.73 -12.42
N ALA A 117 -22.63 13.54 -13.48
CA ALA A 117 -21.39 14.23 -13.81
C ALA A 117 -20.81 15.04 -12.63
N SER A 118 -21.66 15.68 -11.82
CA SER A 118 -21.25 16.43 -10.63
C SER A 118 -20.74 15.56 -9.46
N ALA A 119 -21.17 14.29 -9.38
CA ALA A 119 -20.76 13.34 -8.35
C ALA A 119 -19.56 12.46 -8.79
N ALA A 120 -19.34 12.32 -10.09
CA ALA A 120 -18.26 11.50 -10.65
C ALA A 120 -16.86 11.78 -10.06
N PRO A 121 -16.44 13.05 -9.81
CA PRO A 121 -15.13 13.33 -9.24
C PRO A 121 -14.93 12.73 -7.83
N ARG A 122 -15.97 12.76 -6.99
CA ARG A 122 -15.91 12.14 -5.66
C ARG A 122 -15.81 10.61 -5.77
N LEU A 123 -16.54 9.99 -6.70
CA LEU A 123 -16.45 8.54 -6.92
C LEU A 123 -15.02 8.14 -7.35
N GLU A 124 -14.40 8.90 -8.26
CA GLU A 124 -13.00 8.70 -8.66
C GLU A 124 -12.05 8.85 -7.47
N LYS A 125 -12.25 9.88 -6.64
CA LYS A 125 -11.48 10.11 -5.41
C LYS A 125 -11.60 8.95 -4.42
N LEU A 126 -12.81 8.43 -4.17
CA LEU A 126 -13.01 7.29 -3.27
C LEU A 126 -12.33 6.02 -3.77
N ARG A 127 -12.40 5.73 -5.08
CA ARG A 127 -11.66 4.60 -5.67
C ARG A 127 -10.15 4.74 -5.49
N PHE A 128 -9.62 5.94 -5.69
CA PHE A 128 -8.21 6.23 -5.48
C PHE A 128 -7.79 6.05 -4.01
N LEU A 129 -8.55 6.63 -3.08
CA LEU A 129 -8.29 6.52 -1.65
C LEU A 129 -8.35 5.07 -1.18
N LEU A 130 -9.38 4.32 -1.59
CA LEU A 130 -9.51 2.90 -1.25
C LEU A 130 -8.35 2.08 -1.80
N ALA A 131 -7.93 2.32 -3.05
CA ALA A 131 -6.79 1.63 -3.62
C ALA A 131 -5.50 1.91 -2.85
N LYS A 132 -5.29 3.16 -2.43
CA LYS A 132 -4.13 3.56 -1.61
C LYS A 132 -4.16 2.88 -0.24
N GLU A 133 -5.30 2.89 0.44
CA GLU A 133 -5.44 2.32 1.79
C GLU A 133 -5.31 0.80 1.76
N THR A 134 -5.95 0.14 0.79
CA THR A 134 -5.86 -1.32 0.59
C THR A 134 -4.42 -1.73 0.24
N LEU A 135 -3.69 -0.92 -0.52
CA LEU A 135 -2.27 -1.20 -0.79
C LEU A 135 -1.43 -1.20 0.50
N GLN A 136 -1.68 -0.26 1.42
CA GLN A 136 -0.99 -0.24 2.71
C GLN A 136 -1.40 -1.42 3.59
N HIS A 137 -2.70 -1.72 3.65
CA HIS A 137 -3.22 -2.90 4.33
C HIS A 137 -2.50 -4.18 3.87
N MET A 138 -2.49 -4.45 2.56
CA MET A 138 -1.94 -5.70 2.05
C MET A 138 -0.42 -5.80 2.23
N ARG A 139 0.31 -4.68 2.19
CA ARG A 139 1.75 -4.66 2.51
C ARG A 139 2.02 -4.96 3.98
N ALA A 140 1.20 -4.42 4.88
CA ALA A 140 1.29 -4.75 6.30
C ALA A 140 0.93 -6.24 6.55
N ALA A 141 -0.14 -6.73 5.93
CA ALA A 141 -0.57 -8.12 6.04
C ALA A 141 0.49 -9.09 5.48
N GLU A 142 1.13 -8.76 4.36
CA GLU A 142 2.20 -9.57 3.76
C GLU A 142 3.37 -9.78 4.75
N MET A 143 3.76 -8.75 5.51
CA MET A 143 4.79 -8.88 6.55
C MET A 143 4.36 -9.85 7.66
N CYS A 144 3.13 -9.72 8.17
CA CYS A 144 2.59 -10.61 9.20
C CYS A 144 2.52 -12.07 8.71
N LEU A 145 2.11 -12.28 7.47
CA LEU A 145 2.04 -13.60 6.85
C LEU A 145 3.43 -14.23 6.66
N HIS A 146 4.43 -13.43 6.28
CA HIS A 146 5.82 -13.91 6.22
C HIS A 146 6.33 -14.37 7.59
N ARG A 147 6.05 -13.60 8.64
CA ARG A 147 6.35 -13.98 10.04
C ARG A 147 5.63 -15.26 10.45
N LYS A 148 4.31 -15.36 10.25
CA LYS A 148 3.50 -16.57 10.50
C LYS A 148 4.12 -17.80 9.82
N LYS A 149 4.48 -17.67 8.54
CA LYS A 149 5.12 -18.74 7.76
C LYS A 149 6.50 -19.14 8.30
N HIS A 150 7.30 -18.18 8.75
CA HIS A 150 8.59 -18.44 9.39
C HIS A 150 8.41 -19.23 10.69
N THR A 151 7.49 -18.80 11.56
CA THR A 151 7.18 -19.48 12.81
C THR A 151 6.71 -20.92 12.60
N ILE A 152 5.88 -21.18 11.59
CA ILE A 152 5.46 -22.54 11.24
C ILE A 152 6.67 -23.38 10.81
N ARG A 153 7.59 -22.81 10.01
CA ARG A 153 8.82 -23.48 9.59
C ARG A 153 9.74 -23.83 10.75
N GLU A 154 9.91 -22.93 11.72
CA GLU A 154 10.70 -23.18 12.92
C GLU A 154 10.11 -24.32 13.76
N LYS A 155 8.77 -24.34 13.93
CA LYS A 155 8.07 -25.42 14.61
C LYS A 155 8.28 -26.77 13.90
N MET A 156 8.17 -26.81 12.57
CA MET A 156 8.44 -28.02 11.79
C MET A 156 9.89 -28.49 11.95
N GLY A 157 10.87 -27.57 11.94
CA GLY A 157 12.28 -27.89 12.16
C GLY A 157 12.57 -28.46 13.56
N GLY A 158 11.95 -27.90 14.59
CA GLY A 158 12.09 -28.36 15.98
C GLY A 158 11.52 -29.75 16.25
N LEU A 159 10.49 -30.15 15.50
CA LEU A 159 9.88 -31.49 15.60
C LEU A 159 10.72 -32.60 14.95
N SER A 160 11.67 -32.25 14.09
CA SER A 160 12.52 -33.25 13.42
C SER A 160 13.47 -34.00 14.38
N GLY A 161 13.73 -33.42 15.57
CA GLY A 161 14.68 -33.94 16.56
C GLY A 161 14.06 -34.54 17.84
N GLN A 162 12.73 -34.62 17.97
CA GLN A 162 12.06 -35.20 19.15
C GLN A 162 11.26 -36.46 18.77
N ASP A 163 11.38 -37.53 19.56
CA ASP A 163 10.65 -38.81 19.40
C ASP A 163 9.12 -38.70 19.60
N GLN A 164 8.60 -37.50 19.91
CA GLN A 164 7.17 -37.21 20.01
C GLN A 164 6.57 -36.89 18.62
N ARG A 165 6.69 -37.83 17.68
CA ARG A 165 6.03 -37.77 16.37
C ARG A 165 4.61 -38.27 16.49
N GLY A 166 3.64 -37.37 16.57
CA GLY A 166 2.30 -37.65 16.05
C GLY A 166 2.29 -37.31 14.56
N PRO A 167 1.95 -38.22 13.63
CA PRO A 167 1.78 -37.84 12.21
C PRO A 167 0.79 -36.68 12.05
N GLU A 168 -0.25 -36.66 12.89
CA GLU A 168 -1.27 -35.60 12.93
C GLU A 168 -0.72 -34.20 13.26
N THR A 169 0.40 -34.07 14.00
CA THR A 169 0.97 -32.76 14.35
C THR A 169 1.81 -32.18 13.20
N VAL A 170 2.48 -33.04 12.43
CA VAL A 170 3.23 -32.64 11.23
C VAL A 170 2.27 -32.25 10.11
N ASP A 171 1.27 -33.10 9.83
CA ASP A 171 0.26 -32.85 8.81
C ASP A 171 -0.48 -31.52 9.07
N ASN A 172 -0.80 -31.22 10.34
CA ASN A 172 -1.44 -29.96 10.72
C ASN A 172 -0.53 -28.75 10.45
N LEU A 173 0.77 -28.84 10.77
CA LEU A 173 1.71 -27.75 10.48
C LEU A 173 1.95 -27.55 8.99
N GLU A 174 1.98 -28.64 8.21
CA GLU A 174 2.04 -28.57 6.76
C GLU A 174 0.81 -27.86 6.19
N LEU A 175 -0.39 -28.22 6.66
CA LEU A 175 -1.63 -27.54 6.28
C LEU A 175 -1.58 -26.04 6.58
N GLN A 176 -1.20 -25.65 7.80
CA GLN A 176 -1.04 -24.24 8.18
C GLN A 176 -0.02 -23.50 7.30
N TYR A 177 1.07 -24.17 6.93
CA TYR A 177 2.08 -23.60 6.04
C TYR A 177 1.51 -23.34 4.64
N TYR A 178 0.73 -24.28 4.10
CA TYR A 178 0.07 -24.12 2.81
C TYR A 178 -1.02 -23.03 2.84
N GLU A 179 -1.81 -22.96 3.91
CA GLU A 179 -2.80 -21.88 4.12
C GLU A 179 -2.12 -20.51 4.13
N ALA A 180 -1.08 -20.33 4.96
CA ALA A 180 -0.31 -19.08 5.00
C ALA A 180 0.34 -18.75 3.64
N GLN A 181 0.72 -19.76 2.86
CA GLN A 181 1.24 -19.58 1.51
C GLN A 181 0.16 -19.09 0.53
N LEU A 182 -1.06 -19.61 0.61
CA LEU A 182 -2.19 -19.14 -0.20
C LEU A 182 -2.57 -17.70 0.17
N GLU A 183 -2.64 -17.39 1.47
CA GLU A 183 -2.87 -16.03 1.99
C GLU A 183 -1.81 -15.04 1.45
N LEU A 184 -0.53 -15.43 1.40
CA LEU A 184 0.55 -14.62 0.81
C LEU A 184 0.35 -14.36 -0.69
N TYR A 185 -0.14 -15.34 -1.45
CA TYR A 185 -0.43 -15.15 -2.86
C TYR A 185 -1.59 -14.18 -3.07
N ASP A 186 -2.62 -14.26 -2.23
CA ASP A 186 -3.75 -13.35 -2.27
C ASP A 186 -3.35 -11.92 -1.90
N ALA A 187 -2.51 -11.77 -0.88
CA ALA A 187 -1.92 -10.48 -0.54
C ALA A 187 -1.14 -9.86 -1.70
N LYS A 188 -0.24 -10.63 -2.33
CA LYS A 188 0.55 -10.18 -3.49
C LYS A 188 -0.33 -9.82 -4.68
N PHE A 189 -1.39 -10.59 -4.92
CA PHE A 189 -2.32 -10.31 -6.00
C PHE A 189 -3.07 -8.98 -5.77
N GLU A 190 -3.58 -8.75 -4.56
CA GLU A 190 -4.27 -7.51 -4.21
C GLU A 190 -3.30 -6.31 -4.18
N ILE A 191 -2.05 -6.46 -3.73
CA ILE A 191 -1.01 -5.41 -3.85
C ILE A 191 -0.89 -4.96 -5.30
N LEU A 192 -0.65 -5.90 -6.23
CA LEU A 192 -0.46 -5.57 -7.64
C LEU A 192 -1.72 -4.95 -8.27
N LYS A 193 -2.90 -5.43 -7.88
CA LYS A 193 -4.18 -4.87 -8.35
C LYS A 193 -4.34 -3.41 -7.92
N ASN A 194 -4.03 -3.09 -6.68
CA ASN A 194 -4.14 -1.71 -6.18
C ASN A 194 -3.04 -0.81 -6.78
N GLU A 195 -1.82 -1.31 -6.99
CA GLU A 195 -0.78 -0.58 -7.72
C GLU A 195 -1.20 -0.25 -9.16
N GLU A 196 -1.85 -1.20 -9.85
CA GLU A 196 -2.40 -0.96 -11.19
C GLU A 196 -3.49 0.12 -11.17
N LEU A 197 -4.43 0.07 -10.23
CA LEU A 197 -5.49 1.08 -10.10
C LEU A 197 -4.91 2.49 -9.88
N LEU A 198 -3.89 2.61 -9.03
CA LEU A 198 -3.22 3.88 -8.78
C LEU A 198 -2.47 4.39 -10.03
N LEU A 199 -1.85 3.50 -10.81
CA LEU A 199 -1.23 3.88 -12.08
C LEU A 199 -2.26 4.32 -13.11
N VAL A 200 -3.42 3.66 -13.19
CA VAL A 200 -4.52 4.06 -14.08
C VAL A 200 -5.01 5.47 -13.74
N ALA A 201 -5.23 5.78 -12.46
CA ALA A 201 -5.62 7.12 -12.03
C ALA A 201 -4.58 8.20 -12.42
N GLN A 202 -3.29 7.90 -12.30
CA GLN A 202 -2.21 8.80 -12.75
C GLN A 202 -2.20 8.98 -14.27
N ILE A 203 -2.37 7.89 -15.02
CA ILE A 203 -2.43 7.88 -16.48
C ILE A 203 -3.61 8.73 -16.97
N ASP A 204 -4.78 8.58 -16.37
CA ASP A 204 -5.97 9.33 -16.75
C ASP A 204 -5.82 10.83 -16.45
N THR A 205 -5.13 11.17 -15.35
CA THR A 205 -4.78 12.57 -15.03
C THR A 205 -3.84 13.17 -16.08
N LEU A 206 -2.78 12.45 -16.46
CA LEU A 206 -1.86 12.92 -17.51
C LEU A 206 -2.54 13.05 -18.86
N ARG A 207 -3.45 12.13 -19.21
CA ARG A 207 -4.22 12.21 -20.46
C ARG A 207 -5.12 13.45 -20.48
N ARG A 208 -5.77 13.78 -19.36
CA ARG A 208 -6.56 15.02 -19.20
C ARG A 208 -5.68 16.26 -19.39
N GLN A 209 -4.53 16.33 -18.70
CA GLN A 209 -3.57 17.45 -18.83
C GLN A 209 -3.04 17.63 -20.26
N ILE A 210 -2.68 16.52 -20.93
CA ILE A 210 -2.24 16.57 -22.33
C ILE A 210 -3.36 17.08 -23.24
N LYS A 211 -4.60 16.67 -22.99
CA LYS A 211 -5.77 17.11 -23.76
C LYS A 211 -6.01 18.62 -23.55
N GLU A 212 -6.02 19.08 -22.31
CA GLU A 212 -6.19 20.49 -21.95
C GLU A 212 -5.13 21.39 -22.61
N LEU A 213 -3.85 21.00 -22.55
CA LEU A 213 -2.75 21.76 -23.20
C LEU A 213 -2.82 21.75 -24.74
N LYS A 214 -3.41 20.72 -25.34
CA LYS A 214 -3.61 20.67 -26.81
C LYS A 214 -4.83 21.46 -27.26
N GLU A 215 -5.82 21.58 -26.38
CA GLU A 215 -7.07 22.31 -26.62
C GLU A 215 -6.99 23.77 -26.14
N GLU A 216 -5.85 24.21 -25.58
CA GLU A 216 -5.58 25.59 -25.20
C GLU A 216 -5.58 26.49 -26.46
N VAL A 217 -6.71 27.14 -26.71
CA VAL A 217 -6.89 28.11 -27.80
C VAL A 217 -6.22 29.43 -27.39
N VAL A 218 -5.12 29.77 -28.07
CA VAL A 218 -4.50 31.09 -27.93
C VAL A 218 -5.37 32.10 -28.67
N TYR A 219 -6.06 32.97 -27.93
CA TYR A 219 -6.72 34.14 -28.51
C TYR A 219 -5.66 35.20 -28.76
N TYR A 220 -5.39 35.45 -30.04
CA TYR A 220 -4.61 36.62 -30.44
C TYR A 220 -5.56 37.83 -30.47
N ASP A 221 -5.20 38.90 -29.77
CA ASP A 221 -5.85 40.19 -29.97
C ASP A 221 -5.72 40.58 -31.46
N VAL A 222 -6.79 41.12 -32.04
CA VAL A 222 -6.78 41.59 -33.42
C VAL A 222 -5.82 42.79 -33.48
N CYS A 223 -4.62 42.60 -34.03
CA CYS A 223 -3.72 43.70 -34.33
C CYS A 223 -4.38 44.63 -35.35
N GLU A 224 -4.56 45.89 -34.99
CA GLU A 224 -5.16 46.91 -35.87
C GLU A 224 -4.14 47.46 -36.89
N ASP A 225 -2.83 47.28 -36.65
CA ASP A 225 -1.74 47.83 -37.48
C ASP A 225 -0.86 46.72 -38.12
N PRO A 226 -0.61 46.73 -39.45
CA PRO A 226 0.20 45.72 -40.13
C PRO A 226 1.69 45.73 -39.73
N GLU A 227 2.19 46.81 -39.13
CA GLU A 227 3.58 46.94 -38.67
C GLU A 227 3.83 46.21 -37.33
N GLU A 228 2.81 46.09 -36.47
CA GLU A 228 2.88 45.33 -35.21
C GLU A 228 2.97 43.81 -35.43
N LEU A 229 2.40 43.32 -36.54
CA LEU A 229 2.44 41.90 -36.92
C LEU A 229 3.86 41.47 -37.36
N GLN A 230 4.61 42.37 -37.98
CA GLN A 230 5.97 42.09 -38.45
C GLN A 230 6.99 42.09 -37.30
N SER A 231 6.82 42.93 -36.29
CA SER A 231 7.70 42.96 -35.10
C SER A 231 7.53 41.74 -34.20
N LEU A 232 6.32 41.18 -34.10
CA LEU A 232 6.04 39.90 -33.42
C LEU A 232 6.65 38.70 -34.14
N SER A 233 6.65 38.71 -35.48
CA SER A 233 7.26 37.65 -36.30
C SER A 233 8.80 37.57 -36.16
N GLN A 234 9.44 38.69 -35.86
CA GLN A 234 10.91 38.78 -35.69
C GLN A 234 11.37 38.47 -34.27
N THR A 235 10.48 38.58 -33.27
CA THR A 235 10.75 38.30 -31.85
C THR A 235 10.31 36.90 -31.42
N ALA A 236 9.57 36.17 -32.25
CA ALA A 236 9.28 34.76 -32.05
C ALA A 236 10.56 33.93 -32.19
N ALA A 237 11.29 33.76 -31.09
CA ALA A 237 12.35 32.78 -30.99
C ALA A 237 11.82 31.39 -31.42
N PRO A 238 12.61 30.55 -32.12
CA PRO A 238 12.16 29.22 -32.50
C PRO A 238 11.83 28.44 -31.23
N LEU A 239 10.54 28.18 -30.99
CA LEU A 239 10.10 27.27 -29.93
C LEU A 239 10.70 25.88 -30.25
N ASP A 240 11.71 25.48 -29.49
CA ASP A 240 12.36 24.18 -29.64
C ASP A 240 11.31 23.07 -29.49
N PRO A 241 10.98 22.32 -30.55
CA PRO A 241 9.93 21.31 -30.52
C PRO A 241 10.28 20.16 -29.56
N THR A 242 11.53 20.03 -29.13
CA THR A 242 11.97 18.99 -28.20
C THR A 242 11.61 19.28 -26.74
N HIS A 243 11.31 20.54 -26.40
CA HIS A 243 11.07 21.01 -25.02
C HIS A 243 9.60 21.37 -24.71
N SER A 244 8.67 21.08 -25.62
CA SER A 244 7.24 21.31 -25.37
C SER A 244 6.76 20.51 -24.15
N PRO A 245 6.01 21.13 -23.22
CA PRO A 245 5.45 20.46 -22.03
C PRO A 245 4.62 19.21 -22.39
N VAL A 246 3.96 19.23 -23.56
CA VAL A 246 3.20 18.10 -24.10
C VAL A 246 4.10 16.89 -24.38
N ASN A 247 5.32 17.09 -24.87
CA ASN A 247 6.26 16.01 -25.16
C ASN A 247 6.82 15.38 -23.87
N HIS A 248 7.09 16.19 -22.85
CA HIS A 248 7.48 15.69 -21.53
C HIS A 248 6.37 14.85 -20.89
N LEU A 249 5.12 15.34 -20.88
CA LEU A 249 3.96 14.59 -20.39
C LEU A 249 3.72 13.31 -21.19
N GLY A 250 3.91 13.35 -22.51
CA GLY A 250 3.83 12.17 -23.38
C GLY A 250 4.85 11.08 -23.04
N ARG A 251 6.11 11.44 -22.79
CA ARG A 251 7.14 10.48 -22.32
C ARG A 251 6.77 9.89 -20.96
N ARG A 252 6.26 10.72 -20.04
CA ARG A 252 5.83 10.25 -18.72
C ARG A 252 4.65 9.29 -18.81
N LEU A 253 3.68 9.57 -19.70
CA LEU A 253 2.54 8.69 -19.97
C LEU A 253 3.00 7.32 -20.45
N GLN A 254 3.91 7.26 -21.44
CA GLN A 254 4.48 6.00 -21.96
C GLN A 254 5.17 5.19 -20.85
N GLN A 255 5.93 5.85 -19.97
CA GLN A 255 6.58 5.20 -18.83
C GLN A 255 5.56 4.57 -17.86
N LEU A 256 4.47 5.28 -17.54
CA LEU A 256 3.44 4.75 -16.65
C LEU A 256 2.66 3.61 -17.30
N GLU A 257 2.38 3.68 -18.61
CA GLU A 257 1.72 2.60 -19.35
C GLU A 257 2.59 1.34 -19.42
N ALA A 258 3.91 1.47 -19.62
CA ALA A 258 4.85 0.35 -19.57
C ALA A 258 4.88 -0.29 -18.18
N LYS A 259 4.92 0.53 -17.11
CA LYS A 259 4.83 0.05 -15.72
C LYS A 259 3.52 -0.69 -15.46
N ARG A 260 2.39 -0.15 -15.93
CA ARG A 260 1.07 -0.79 -15.83
C ARG A 260 1.10 -2.16 -16.53
N GLY A 261 1.61 -2.23 -17.76
CA GLY A 261 1.73 -3.48 -18.51
C GLY A 261 2.54 -4.56 -17.78
N ASN A 262 3.68 -4.17 -17.17
CA ASN A 262 4.49 -5.07 -16.35
C ASN A 262 3.73 -5.60 -15.12
N ILE A 263 2.97 -4.75 -14.44
CA ILE A 263 2.13 -5.17 -13.31
C ILE A 263 1.02 -6.11 -13.77
N CYS A 264 0.32 -5.81 -14.88
CA CYS A 264 -0.71 -6.69 -15.43
C CYS A 264 -0.15 -8.09 -15.74
N ALA A 265 1.05 -8.17 -16.34
CA ALA A 265 1.71 -9.44 -16.64
C ALA A 265 2.03 -10.22 -15.35
N ARG A 266 2.54 -9.55 -14.31
CA ARG A 266 2.80 -10.17 -12.99
C ARG A 266 1.51 -10.67 -12.33
N ARG A 267 0.40 -9.92 -12.43
CA ARG A 267 -0.92 -10.34 -11.92
C ARG A 267 -1.43 -11.58 -12.64
N ALA A 268 -1.33 -11.62 -13.97
CA ALA A 268 -1.73 -12.77 -14.77
C ALA A 268 -0.90 -14.01 -14.39
N TYR A 269 0.40 -13.84 -14.20
CA TYR A 269 1.29 -14.91 -13.72
C TYR A 269 0.88 -15.45 -12.35
N LEU A 270 0.61 -14.58 -11.37
CA LEU A 270 0.15 -15.01 -10.05
C LEU A 270 -1.18 -15.73 -10.09
N ARG A 271 -2.13 -15.25 -10.91
CA ARG A 271 -3.43 -15.93 -11.11
C ARG A 271 -3.22 -17.35 -11.62
N ASN A 272 -2.36 -17.54 -12.62
CA ASN A 272 -2.08 -18.85 -13.20
C ASN A 272 -1.28 -19.78 -12.26
N LYS A 273 -0.58 -19.23 -11.27
CA LYS A 273 0.13 -19.98 -10.22
C LYS A 273 -0.74 -20.39 -9.02
N LYS A 274 -1.91 -19.77 -8.84
CA LYS A 274 -2.87 -20.17 -7.80
C LYS A 274 -3.66 -21.43 -8.21
N VAL A 275 -3.93 -21.59 -9.50
CA VAL A 275 -4.68 -22.72 -10.08
C VAL A 275 -4.00 -24.11 -10.04
N PRO A 276 -2.67 -24.29 -10.13
CA PRO A 276 -2.03 -25.61 -10.24
C PRO A 276 -2.20 -26.50 -9.01
N TRP A 277 -2.60 -25.94 -7.86
CA TRP A 277 -2.64 -26.66 -6.58
C TRP A 277 -4.05 -27.05 -6.14
N GLY A 278 -5.09 -26.66 -6.88
CA GLY A 278 -6.51 -26.88 -6.51
C GLY A 278 -7.31 -27.77 -7.45
N TRP A 279 -6.69 -28.37 -8.46
CA TRP A 279 -7.38 -29.18 -9.49
C TRP A 279 -6.60 -30.46 -9.78
N CYS A 280 -6.44 -31.32 -8.77
CA CYS A 280 -6.08 -32.73 -8.93
C CYS A 280 -6.55 -33.50 -7.69
N VAL A 281 -7.86 -33.46 -7.42
CA VAL A 281 -8.54 -34.51 -6.64
C VAL A 281 -9.86 -34.78 -7.36
N CYS A 282 -9.80 -35.69 -8.33
CA CYS A 282 -10.92 -36.48 -8.80
C CYS A 282 -10.59 -37.94 -8.50
#